data_AF-A0A7R9SV77-F1
#
_entry.id   AF-A0A7R9SV77-F1
#
_cell.length_a   1.000
_cell.length_b   1.000
_cell.length_c   1.000
_cell.angle_alpha   90.00
_cell.angle_beta   90.00
_cell.angle_gamma   90.00
#
_symmetry.space_group_name_H-M   'P 1'
#
loop_
_entity.id
_entity.type
_entity.pdbx_description
1 polymer ?
#
loop_
_entity_poly.entity_id
_entity_poly.type
_entity_poly.pdbx_seq_one_letter_code
_entity_poly.pdbx_strand_id
1 'polypeptide(L)'
;FTSMDLYSNACRHLLIFGLIVGCEAGVFNFKHDMFASETGYYTVDGVDGVSPALEMNLGETYTFIQNDVSNWYHPLGFAYYPDGAHEDQPEVENDDGTGNVLTYLINGIEPPLGLDDYEPAFAVARADWKMHSYEINLTINDPNTTEIFYFCHIHNKMSGRIRINNANEPYVPKELYAPYVPDSFDATCGTFETHNFDLNSENYCPNSTFLCGAEDNQFSKCMQAIDCKMNYEMRVTNFEPNPIVTFIHQMIPHHVNAVNMAKILLKTTDMDETNDDELEMKEMLLSIVNGQNEQITYMRKWLNDHNYTTSEASRCDEVHVSSSPSPPDSENSAPMLAASLSFILVVYGCAVLL
;
A
#
# COMPACT_ATOMS: atom_id res chain seq x y z
N PHE A 1 -44.33 8.26 10.71
CA PHE A 1 -44.04 9.55 10.07
C PHE A 1 -42.56 9.58 9.78
N THR A 2 -42.23 10.05 8.60
CA THR A 2 -41.04 9.76 7.79
C THR A 2 -39.73 10.32 8.35
N SER A 3 -38.66 9.60 8.06
CA SER A 3 -37.27 10.05 8.06
C SER A 3 -37.09 11.34 7.26
N MET A 4 -36.31 12.28 7.81
CA MET A 4 -35.67 13.34 7.05
C MET A 4 -34.20 13.40 7.46
N ASP A 5 -33.36 13.26 6.45
CA ASP A 5 -31.91 13.32 6.45
C ASP A 5 -31.36 14.65 6.98
N LEU A 6 -30.37 14.57 7.86
CA LEU A 6 -29.46 15.68 8.20
C LEU A 6 -28.04 15.12 8.44
N TYR A 7 -27.44 14.53 7.39
CA TYR A 7 -26.00 14.32 7.30
C TYR A 7 -25.44 15.23 6.21
N SER A 8 -25.06 16.44 6.62
CA SER A 8 -24.17 17.34 5.89
C SER A 8 -23.76 18.43 6.88
N ASN A 9 -22.50 18.43 7.28
CA ASN A 9 -21.76 19.62 7.72
C ASN A 9 -20.28 19.24 7.82
N ALA A 10 -19.57 19.44 6.71
CA ALA A 10 -18.18 19.89 6.76
C ALA A 10 -18.12 21.15 7.66
N CYS A 11 -17.09 21.23 8.50
CA CYS A 11 -16.72 22.39 9.33
C CYS A 11 -17.89 23.29 9.77
N ARG A 12 -18.53 22.93 10.90
CA ARG A 12 -19.58 23.74 11.53
C ARG A 12 -19.04 25.13 11.90
N HIS A 13 -19.35 26.12 11.07
CA HIS A 13 -19.28 27.54 11.44
C HIS A 13 -20.35 27.80 12.51
N LEU A 14 -19.96 27.87 13.78
CA LEU A 14 -20.77 28.47 14.83
C LEU A 14 -20.12 29.79 15.26
N LEU A 15 -20.57 30.88 14.65
CA LEU A 15 -20.33 32.23 15.18
C LEU A 15 -21.13 32.38 16.46
N ILE A 16 -20.45 32.56 17.61
CA ILE A 16 -20.81 33.48 18.72
C ILE A 16 -19.85 33.25 19.92
N PHE A 17 -19.03 34.28 20.20
CA PHE A 17 -18.26 34.53 21.44
C PHE A 17 -17.39 33.40 22.03
N GLY A 18 -16.12 33.35 21.60
CA GLY A 18 -15.01 32.73 22.36
C GLY A 18 -14.43 31.48 21.70
N LEU A 19 -13.22 31.63 21.13
CA LEU A 19 -12.33 30.64 20.49
C LEU A 19 -12.78 29.16 20.48
N ILE A 20 -13.03 28.65 19.28
CA ILE A 20 -12.98 27.22 18.95
C ILE A 20 -11.66 27.00 18.19
N VAL A 21 -10.74 26.23 18.77
CA VAL A 21 -9.48 25.82 18.14
C VAL A 21 -9.69 24.40 17.61
N GLY A 22 -9.47 24.17 16.30
CA GLY A 22 -9.56 22.82 15.74
C GLY A 22 -9.36 22.70 14.22
N CYS A 23 -9.64 23.74 13.44
CA CYS A 23 -9.20 23.84 12.05
C CYS A 23 -8.88 25.31 11.82
N GLU A 24 -7.60 25.66 11.71
CA GLU A 24 -7.23 26.97 11.21
C GLU A 24 -7.75 27.04 9.76
N ALA A 25 -8.42 28.12 9.39
CA ALA A 25 -9.01 28.23 8.06
C ALA A 25 -7.92 28.04 7.01
N GLY A 26 -8.08 27.06 6.13
CA GLY A 26 -7.10 26.75 5.10
C GLY A 26 -6.03 25.72 5.47
N VAL A 27 -6.04 25.11 6.67
CA VAL A 27 -5.02 24.13 7.09
C VAL A 27 -5.63 22.75 7.31
N PHE A 28 -5.09 21.73 6.64
CA PHE A 28 -5.45 20.32 6.80
C PHE A 28 -4.29 19.54 7.43
N ASN A 29 -4.49 18.99 8.63
CA ASN A 29 -3.51 18.14 9.29
C ASN A 29 -3.81 16.67 8.97
N PHE A 30 -2.94 16.06 8.19
CA PHE A 30 -3.08 14.67 7.74
C PHE A 30 -2.46 13.71 8.74
N LYS A 31 -3.10 12.55 8.87
CA LYS A 31 -2.59 11.35 9.54
C LYS A 31 -2.87 10.15 8.65
N HIS A 32 -2.22 9.04 8.91
CA HIS A 32 -2.46 7.77 8.24
C HIS A 32 -2.97 6.73 9.22
N ASP A 33 -4.07 6.07 8.88
CA ASP A 33 -4.55 4.90 9.61
C ASP A 33 -4.21 3.64 8.80
N MET A 34 -3.12 2.98 9.19
CA MET A 34 -2.65 1.76 8.55
C MET A 34 -3.59 0.56 8.71
N PHE A 35 -4.55 0.62 9.65
CA PHE A 35 -5.51 -0.47 9.87
C PHE A 35 -6.82 -0.29 9.10
N ALA A 36 -6.99 0.82 8.39
CA ALA A 36 -8.22 1.11 7.66
C ALA A 36 -8.39 0.30 6.36
N SER A 37 -7.29 -0.20 5.78
CA SER A 37 -7.27 -1.01 4.54
C SER A 37 -5.93 -1.75 4.38
N GLU A 38 -5.69 -2.35 3.21
CA GLU A 38 -4.41 -2.96 2.83
C GLU A 38 -3.22 -1.99 2.96
N THR A 39 -3.32 -0.82 2.33
CA THR A 39 -2.30 0.25 2.37
C THR A 39 -2.57 1.29 3.46
N GLY A 40 -3.73 1.20 4.13
CA GLY A 40 -4.25 2.21 5.04
C GLY A 40 -4.92 3.37 4.31
N TYR A 41 -5.48 4.32 5.05
CA TYR A 41 -6.10 5.52 4.50
C TYR A 41 -5.69 6.75 5.28
N TYR A 42 -5.70 7.90 4.60
CA TYR A 42 -5.50 9.17 5.28
C TYR A 42 -6.72 9.53 6.13
N THR A 43 -6.48 10.14 7.27
CA THR A 43 -7.48 10.87 8.07
C THR A 43 -7.03 12.31 8.19
N VAL A 44 -7.97 13.22 8.43
CA VAL A 44 -7.69 14.65 8.54
C VAL A 44 -8.28 15.17 9.83
N ASP A 45 -7.49 15.86 10.65
CA ASP A 45 -7.96 16.39 11.93
C ASP A 45 -9.20 17.27 11.74
N GLY A 46 -10.23 17.00 12.54
CA GLY A 46 -11.51 17.71 12.47
C GLY A 46 -12.47 17.23 11.39
N VAL A 47 -12.12 16.19 10.62
CA VAL A 47 -12.99 15.57 9.61
C VAL A 47 -13.22 14.09 9.93
N ASP A 48 -14.48 13.69 10.04
CA ASP A 48 -14.84 12.30 10.38
C ASP A 48 -14.57 11.34 9.21
N GLY A 49 -14.01 10.17 9.53
CA GLY A 49 -13.82 9.06 8.61
C GLY A 49 -12.42 8.99 7.97
N VAL A 50 -12.29 8.08 7.01
CA VAL A 50 -11.07 7.78 6.27
C VAL A 50 -11.19 8.24 4.82
N SER A 51 -10.08 8.68 4.23
CA SER A 51 -10.01 9.37 2.95
C SER A 51 -11.13 10.41 2.76
N PRO A 52 -11.32 11.34 3.72
CA PRO A 52 -12.45 12.25 3.71
C PRO A 52 -12.48 13.17 2.47
N ALA A 53 -13.68 13.53 2.03
CA ALA A 53 -13.82 14.60 1.04
C ALA A 53 -13.47 15.96 1.68
N LEU A 54 -12.54 16.69 1.08
CA LEU A 54 -12.15 18.03 1.49
C LEU A 54 -12.77 19.09 0.58
N GLU A 55 -12.82 20.32 1.06
CA GLU A 55 -13.31 21.46 0.28
C GLU A 55 -12.29 22.59 0.27
N MET A 56 -12.01 23.13 -0.92
CA MET A 56 -11.17 24.29 -1.14
C MET A 56 -11.92 25.34 -1.97
N ASN A 57 -11.65 26.63 -1.77
CA ASN A 57 -12.15 27.69 -2.64
C ASN A 57 -11.15 28.00 -3.76
N LEU A 58 -11.66 28.22 -4.98
CA LEU A 58 -10.85 28.68 -6.10
C LEU A 58 -10.08 29.96 -5.74
N GLY A 59 -8.78 29.98 -6.05
CA GLY A 59 -7.86 31.10 -5.83
C GLY A 59 -7.40 31.30 -4.39
N GLU A 60 -7.85 30.47 -3.44
CA GLU A 60 -7.35 30.47 -2.06
C GLU A 60 -6.25 29.42 -1.88
N THR A 61 -5.25 29.74 -1.06
CA THR A 61 -4.15 28.82 -0.73
C THR A 61 -4.51 28.02 0.52
N TYR A 62 -4.29 26.71 0.45
CA TYR A 62 -4.47 25.79 1.57
C TYR A 62 -3.15 25.09 1.89
N THR A 63 -2.92 24.79 3.17
CA THR A 63 -1.73 24.12 3.69
C THR A 63 -2.07 22.71 4.16
N PHE A 64 -1.33 21.73 3.69
CA PHE A 64 -1.47 20.31 4.01
C PHE A 64 -0.25 19.91 4.86
N ILE A 65 -0.49 19.51 6.11
CA ILE A 65 0.55 19.21 7.09
C ILE A 65 0.66 17.68 7.24
N GLN A 66 1.87 17.14 7.09
CA GLN A 66 2.16 15.71 7.20
C GLN A 66 3.08 15.36 8.38
N ASN A 67 3.06 16.17 9.44
CA ASN A 67 3.95 16.01 10.59
C ASN A 67 3.56 14.88 11.56
N ASP A 68 2.35 14.32 11.46
CA ASP A 68 1.97 13.18 12.29
C ASP A 68 2.83 11.96 11.93
N VAL A 69 3.33 11.27 12.95
CA VAL A 69 4.29 10.16 12.81
C VAL A 69 3.78 8.99 11.98
N SER A 70 2.46 8.86 11.84
CA SER A 70 1.83 7.87 10.97
C SER A 70 2.08 8.14 9.48
N ASN A 71 2.36 9.38 9.07
CA ASN A 71 2.60 9.73 7.67
C ASN A 71 3.98 9.29 7.15
N TRP A 72 4.87 8.76 7.99
CA TRP A 72 6.15 8.24 7.52
C TRP A 72 5.91 7.20 6.42
N TYR A 73 6.63 7.32 5.29
CA TYR A 73 6.45 6.53 4.07
C TYR A 73 5.18 6.82 3.25
N HIS A 74 4.42 7.87 3.59
CA HIS A 74 3.16 8.22 2.92
C HIS A 74 3.13 9.70 2.45
N PRO A 75 4.02 10.14 1.54
CA PRO A 75 4.01 11.49 1.01
C PRO A 75 2.73 11.77 0.20
N LEU A 76 2.10 12.92 0.43
CA LEU A 76 0.92 13.33 -0.33
C LEU A 76 1.32 13.80 -1.75
N GLY A 77 0.59 13.32 -2.74
CA GLY A 77 0.55 13.87 -4.09
C GLY A 77 -0.85 14.41 -4.43
N PHE A 78 -0.94 15.17 -5.51
CA PHE A 78 -2.21 15.75 -6.00
C PHE A 78 -2.39 15.48 -7.48
N ALA A 79 -3.56 14.99 -7.88
CA ALA A 79 -3.84 14.64 -9.26
C ALA A 79 -5.27 14.98 -9.69
N TYR A 80 -5.50 15.03 -11.00
CA TYR A 80 -6.83 15.29 -11.54
C TYR A 80 -7.75 14.06 -11.52
N TYR A 81 -7.21 12.86 -11.24
CA TYR A 81 -7.93 11.59 -11.13
C TYR A 81 -7.35 10.75 -9.97
N PRO A 82 -8.10 9.78 -9.44
CA PRO A 82 -7.61 8.93 -8.35
C PRO A 82 -6.32 8.19 -8.69
N ASP A 83 -5.50 8.00 -7.67
CA ASP A 83 -4.23 7.27 -7.64
C ASP A 83 -3.12 7.87 -8.52
N GLY A 84 -3.37 8.99 -9.19
CA GLY A 84 -2.34 9.86 -9.80
C GLY A 84 -1.33 9.09 -10.65
N ALA A 85 -0.05 9.28 -10.34
CA ALA A 85 1.09 8.63 -11.00
C ALA A 85 0.99 7.09 -11.07
N HIS A 86 0.31 6.44 -10.11
CA HIS A 86 0.19 4.98 -10.11
C HIS A 86 -0.69 4.45 -11.25
N GLU A 87 -1.61 5.28 -11.76
CA GLU A 87 -2.54 4.96 -12.85
C GLU A 87 -2.28 5.82 -14.10
N ASP A 88 -1.05 6.35 -14.22
CA ASP A 88 -0.58 7.23 -15.31
C ASP A 88 -1.51 8.46 -15.54
N GLN A 89 -2.10 8.97 -14.45
CA GLN A 89 -3.00 10.12 -14.49
C GLN A 89 -2.23 11.43 -14.35
N PRO A 90 -2.69 12.52 -14.99
CA PRO A 90 -2.05 13.82 -14.87
C PRO A 90 -2.12 14.34 -13.43
N GLU A 91 -0.97 14.78 -12.93
CA GLU A 91 -0.79 15.37 -11.62
C GLU A 91 -0.99 16.88 -11.66
N VAL A 92 -1.27 17.47 -10.50
CA VAL A 92 -1.28 18.93 -10.33
C VAL A 92 0.17 19.37 -10.17
N GLU A 93 0.65 20.21 -11.09
CA GLU A 93 2.04 20.69 -11.11
C GLU A 93 2.08 22.17 -11.44
N ASN A 94 3.19 22.85 -11.12
CA ASN A 94 3.33 24.29 -11.40
C ASN A 94 3.42 24.61 -12.90
N ASP A 95 3.83 23.64 -13.72
CA ASP A 95 4.04 23.75 -15.16
C ASP A 95 3.03 22.96 -16.01
N ASP A 96 1.94 22.49 -15.40
CA ASP A 96 0.83 21.77 -16.07
C ASP A 96 -0.02 22.66 -17.00
N GLY A 97 0.25 23.97 -17.05
CA GLY A 97 -0.44 24.95 -17.89
C GLY A 97 -1.77 25.48 -17.33
N THR A 98 -2.17 25.06 -16.13
CA THR A 98 -3.41 25.52 -15.46
C THR A 98 -3.21 26.81 -14.66
N GLY A 99 -1.97 27.14 -14.33
CA GLY A 99 -1.62 28.27 -13.45
C GLY A 99 -1.90 27.98 -11.98
N ASN A 100 -2.22 26.73 -11.61
CA ASN A 100 -2.22 26.27 -10.23
C ASN A 100 -0.83 26.46 -9.61
N VAL A 101 -0.78 26.63 -8.29
CA VAL A 101 0.47 26.79 -7.55
C VAL A 101 0.55 25.71 -6.48
N LEU A 102 1.57 24.87 -6.56
CA LEU A 102 1.84 23.76 -5.66
C LEU A 102 3.29 23.86 -5.17
N THR A 103 3.48 23.94 -3.86
CA THR A 103 4.80 24.08 -3.23
C THR A 103 4.95 23.05 -2.12
N TYR A 104 5.92 22.16 -2.27
CA TYR A 104 6.33 21.21 -1.23
C TYR A 104 7.39 21.86 -0.33
N LEU A 105 7.31 21.62 0.98
CA LEU A 105 8.22 22.21 1.96
C LEU A 105 8.74 21.16 2.93
N ILE A 106 10.07 21.11 3.09
CA ILE A 106 10.75 20.38 4.17
C ILE A 106 11.35 21.41 5.11
N ASN A 107 10.98 21.37 6.39
CA ASN A 107 11.40 22.36 7.40
C ASN A 107 11.07 23.82 7.00
N GLY A 108 9.94 24.02 6.31
CA GLY A 108 9.50 25.33 5.81
C GLY A 108 10.31 25.86 4.62
N ILE A 109 11.14 25.03 3.99
CA ILE A 109 11.96 25.39 2.83
C ILE A 109 11.54 24.53 1.64
N GLU A 110 11.31 25.16 0.49
CA GLU A 110 11.06 24.47 -0.77
C GLU A 110 12.35 23.76 -1.22
N PRO A 111 12.34 22.43 -1.37
CA PRO A 111 13.51 21.71 -1.82
C PRO A 111 13.75 21.96 -3.33
N PRO A 112 15.01 21.92 -3.82
CA PRO A 112 15.36 22.32 -5.19
C PRO A 112 14.60 21.62 -6.32
N LEU A 113 14.21 20.36 -6.14
CA LEU A 113 13.49 19.57 -7.13
C LEU A 113 12.00 19.36 -6.75
N GLY A 114 11.48 20.11 -5.78
CA GLY A 114 10.07 20.03 -5.39
C GLY A 114 9.68 18.62 -4.91
N LEU A 115 8.72 18.00 -5.60
CA LEU A 115 8.24 16.65 -5.27
C LEU A 115 9.35 15.60 -5.34
N ASP A 116 10.26 15.69 -6.31
CA ASP A 116 11.36 14.72 -6.50
C ASP A 116 12.36 14.70 -5.34
N ASP A 117 12.40 15.75 -4.51
CA ASP A 117 13.16 15.77 -3.26
C ASP A 117 12.26 15.50 -2.04
N TYR A 118 10.98 15.85 -2.11
CA TYR A 118 10.00 15.67 -1.04
C TYR A 118 9.63 14.20 -0.84
N GLU A 119 9.28 13.46 -1.89
CA GLU A 119 8.87 12.07 -1.80
C GLU A 119 9.99 11.16 -1.25
N PRO A 120 11.24 11.19 -1.75
CA PRO A 120 12.29 10.32 -1.21
C PRO A 120 12.61 10.61 0.26
N ALA A 121 12.31 11.83 0.74
CA ALA A 121 12.49 12.17 2.14
C ALA A 121 11.57 11.34 3.07
N PHE A 122 10.47 10.76 2.57
CA PHE A 122 9.57 9.88 3.33
C PHE A 122 10.05 8.43 3.40
N ALA A 123 10.95 8.02 2.51
CA ALA A 123 11.49 6.65 2.44
C ALA A 123 12.86 6.50 3.15
N VAL A 124 13.25 7.47 3.98
CA VAL A 124 14.42 7.38 4.86
C VAL A 124 14.10 6.66 6.17
N ALA A 125 15.11 6.41 7.01
CA ALA A 125 14.91 5.85 8.33
C ALA A 125 13.91 6.70 9.14
N ARG A 126 12.91 6.07 9.77
CA ARG A 126 11.83 6.79 10.46
C ARG A 126 12.31 7.77 11.52
N ALA A 127 13.38 7.43 12.23
CA ALA A 127 14.02 8.32 13.20
C ALA A 127 14.53 9.61 12.55
N ASP A 128 15.07 9.52 11.34
CA ASP A 128 15.56 10.67 10.58
C ASP A 128 14.40 11.50 10.01
N TRP A 129 13.38 10.83 9.49
CA TRP A 129 12.14 11.47 9.02
C TRP A 129 11.49 12.33 10.12
N LYS A 130 11.40 11.80 11.35
CA LYS A 130 10.86 12.50 12.53
C LYS A 130 11.59 13.79 12.90
N MET A 131 12.82 14.00 12.42
CA MET A 131 13.58 15.22 12.68
C MET A 131 13.17 16.41 11.79
N HIS A 132 12.29 16.17 10.82
CA HIS A 132 11.87 17.15 9.83
C HIS A 132 10.37 17.48 9.97
N SER A 133 9.97 18.64 9.44
CA SER A 133 8.57 18.96 9.20
C SER A 133 8.25 18.95 7.70
N TYR A 134 7.03 18.57 7.36
CA TYR A 134 6.57 18.32 6.01
C TYR A 134 5.24 19.03 5.78
N GLU A 135 5.25 19.95 4.82
CA GLU A 135 4.10 20.80 4.51
C GLU A 135 3.97 20.96 3.00
N ILE A 136 2.74 21.17 2.54
CA ILE A 136 2.45 21.44 1.13
C ILE A 136 1.49 22.61 1.06
N ASN A 137 1.80 23.61 0.25
CA ASN A 137 0.90 24.72 -0.04
C ASN A 137 0.32 24.56 -1.44
N LEU A 138 -1.01 24.54 -1.55
CA LEU A 138 -1.71 24.35 -2.81
C LEU A 138 -2.73 25.47 -3.04
N THR A 139 -2.70 26.04 -4.24
CA THR A 139 -3.67 27.00 -4.74
C THR A 139 -4.19 26.53 -6.09
N ILE A 140 -5.51 26.37 -6.23
CA ILE A 140 -6.14 26.05 -7.50
C ILE A 140 -6.65 27.33 -8.14
N ASN A 141 -6.07 27.69 -9.28
CA ASN A 141 -6.35 28.92 -10.01
C ASN A 141 -7.12 28.68 -11.32
N ASP A 142 -7.04 27.46 -11.89
CA ASP A 142 -7.84 27.15 -13.08
C ASP A 142 -9.33 27.16 -12.75
N PRO A 143 -10.11 28.10 -13.31
CA PRO A 143 -11.52 28.26 -12.97
C PRO A 143 -12.39 27.10 -13.45
N ASN A 144 -11.87 26.20 -14.29
CA ASN A 144 -12.60 25.03 -14.78
C ASN A 144 -12.38 23.78 -13.92
N THR A 145 -11.42 23.81 -12.99
CA THR A 145 -11.15 22.70 -12.09
C THR A 145 -12.21 22.68 -10.99
N THR A 146 -13.05 21.64 -11.00
CA THR A 146 -14.12 21.43 -9.99
C THR A 146 -13.78 20.37 -8.95
N GLU A 147 -12.79 19.52 -9.25
CA GLU A 147 -12.35 18.41 -8.42
C GLU A 147 -10.92 17.98 -8.76
N ILE A 148 -10.14 17.76 -7.71
CA ILE A 148 -8.84 17.07 -7.73
C ILE A 148 -8.85 15.97 -6.66
N PHE A 149 -7.80 15.17 -6.62
CA PHE A 149 -7.59 14.11 -5.65
C PHE A 149 -6.27 14.31 -4.93
N TYR A 150 -6.25 14.06 -3.63
CA TYR A 150 -5.02 13.80 -2.90
C TYR A 150 -4.82 12.30 -2.82
N PHE A 151 -3.57 11.83 -2.88
CA PHE A 151 -3.23 10.41 -2.82
C PHE A 151 -1.84 10.22 -2.21
N CYS A 152 -1.44 8.97 -1.93
CA CYS A 152 -0.07 8.68 -1.51
C CYS A 152 0.81 8.45 -2.74
N HIS A 153 1.93 9.17 -2.85
CA HIS A 153 2.81 9.05 -4.01
C HIS A 153 3.57 7.71 -4.05
N ILE A 154 3.72 7.03 -2.90
CA ILE A 154 4.42 5.73 -2.79
C ILE A 154 3.47 4.53 -2.87
N HIS A 155 2.27 4.64 -2.29
CA HIS A 155 1.31 3.52 -2.20
C HIS A 155 0.02 3.83 -2.92
N ASN A 156 -0.44 2.92 -3.77
CA ASN A 156 -1.71 3.10 -4.46
C ASN A 156 -2.93 2.85 -3.55
N LYS A 157 -4.12 3.14 -4.09
CA LYS A 157 -5.42 2.91 -3.44
C LYS A 157 -5.61 3.72 -2.13
N MET A 158 -5.01 4.91 -2.04
CA MET A 158 -5.11 5.82 -0.87
C MET A 158 -5.75 7.17 -1.17
N SER A 159 -6.45 7.30 -2.29
CA SER A 159 -7.01 8.55 -2.79
C SER A 159 -8.20 9.04 -1.97
N GLY A 160 -8.24 10.35 -1.73
CA GLY A 160 -9.43 11.09 -1.34
C GLY A 160 -9.65 12.28 -2.26
N ARG A 161 -10.86 12.83 -2.25
CA ARG A 161 -11.25 13.91 -3.17
C ARG A 161 -11.17 15.28 -2.50
N ILE A 162 -10.84 16.29 -3.29
CA ILE A 162 -10.94 17.69 -2.92
C ILE A 162 -11.88 18.37 -3.90
N ARG A 163 -12.98 18.88 -3.38
CA ARG A 163 -13.95 19.67 -4.16
C ARG A 163 -13.50 21.12 -4.21
N ILE A 164 -13.52 21.70 -5.41
CA ILE A 164 -13.21 23.11 -5.63
C ILE A 164 -14.50 23.92 -5.73
N ASN A 165 -14.73 24.76 -4.73
CA ASN A 165 -15.84 25.69 -4.66
C ASN A 165 -15.56 26.93 -5.53
N ASN A 166 -16.61 27.55 -6.05
CA ASN A 166 -16.57 28.75 -6.90
C ASN A 166 -15.88 28.56 -8.27
N ALA A 167 -15.75 27.32 -8.75
CA ALA A 167 -15.40 27.03 -10.13
C ALA A 167 -16.52 27.47 -11.09
N ASN A 168 -16.15 27.77 -12.34
CA ASN A 168 -17.08 28.18 -13.40
C ASN A 168 -17.88 27.00 -13.97
N GLU A 169 -17.31 25.80 -13.94
CA GLU A 169 -17.92 24.59 -14.48
C GLU A 169 -18.84 23.92 -13.44
N PRO A 170 -19.91 23.24 -13.87
CA PRO A 170 -20.76 22.48 -12.96
C PRO A 170 -19.99 21.29 -12.38
N TYR A 171 -20.11 21.10 -11.06
CA TYR A 171 -19.47 19.97 -10.39
C TYR A 171 -20.10 18.64 -10.84
N VAL A 172 -19.27 17.76 -11.40
CA VAL A 172 -19.60 16.37 -11.71
C VAL A 172 -18.54 15.49 -11.04
N PRO A 173 -18.90 14.71 -10.00
CA PRO A 173 -17.93 13.88 -9.30
C PRO A 173 -17.34 12.82 -10.22
N LYS A 174 -16.01 12.72 -10.25
CA LYS A 174 -15.32 11.60 -10.88
C LYS A 174 -15.45 10.35 -10.01
N GLU A 175 -15.34 9.19 -10.66
CA GLU A 175 -15.36 7.89 -10.00
C GLU A 175 -14.19 7.78 -9.02
N LEU A 176 -14.48 7.26 -7.82
CA LEU A 176 -13.50 6.94 -6.78
C LEU A 176 -14.01 5.68 -6.09
N TYR A 177 -13.12 4.73 -5.83
CA TYR A 177 -13.46 3.52 -5.10
C TYR A 177 -13.97 3.85 -3.69
N ALA A 178 -14.90 3.04 -3.19
CA ALA A 178 -15.35 3.16 -1.82
C ALA A 178 -14.22 2.71 -0.88
N PRO A 179 -14.00 3.41 0.26
CA PRO A 179 -13.11 2.92 1.29
C PRO A 179 -13.54 1.53 1.77
N TYR A 180 -12.56 0.65 1.98
CA TYR A 180 -12.79 -0.63 2.62
C TYR A 180 -13.37 -0.44 4.02
N VAL A 181 -14.33 -1.29 4.40
CA VAL A 181 -14.92 -1.29 5.75
C VAL A 181 -14.61 -2.64 6.38
N PRO A 182 -13.68 -2.71 7.35
CA PRO A 182 -13.33 -3.97 7.98
C PRO A 182 -14.53 -4.53 8.75
N ASP A 183 -14.76 -5.83 8.60
CA ASP A 183 -15.70 -6.53 9.47
C ASP A 183 -15.11 -6.72 10.87
N SER A 184 -15.87 -7.34 11.78
CA SER A 184 -15.41 -7.52 13.16
C SER A 184 -14.13 -8.34 13.29
N PHE A 185 -13.89 -9.29 12.39
CA PHE A 185 -12.70 -10.13 12.45
C PHE A 185 -11.50 -9.32 11.98
N ASP A 186 -11.60 -8.71 10.79
CA ASP A 186 -10.52 -7.90 10.21
C ASP A 186 -10.22 -6.68 11.09
N ALA A 187 -11.22 -6.04 11.70
CA ALA A 187 -11.04 -4.94 12.65
C ALA A 187 -10.32 -5.37 13.94
N THR A 188 -10.55 -6.60 14.39
CA THR A 188 -9.88 -7.16 15.59
C THR A 188 -8.45 -7.57 15.27
N CYS A 189 -8.21 -8.18 14.11
CA CYS A 189 -6.90 -8.63 13.67
C CYS A 189 -6.03 -7.52 13.09
N GLY A 190 -6.60 -6.38 12.70
CA GLY A 190 -5.89 -5.32 11.99
C GLY A 190 -5.54 -5.71 10.55
N THR A 191 -6.30 -6.64 9.97
CA THR A 191 -6.08 -7.23 8.64
C THR A 191 -7.16 -6.77 7.67
N PHE A 192 -7.12 -7.29 6.43
CA PHE A 192 -8.09 -6.96 5.40
C PHE A 192 -8.44 -8.19 4.55
N GLU A 193 -9.74 -8.43 4.36
CA GLU A 193 -10.27 -9.54 3.57
C GLU A 193 -9.70 -10.89 4.01
N THR A 194 -9.61 -11.12 5.33
CA THR A 194 -9.06 -12.37 5.89
C THR A 194 -10.08 -13.21 6.62
N HIS A 195 -11.19 -12.61 7.06
CA HIS A 195 -12.24 -13.31 7.81
C HIS A 195 -12.78 -14.57 7.13
N ASN A 196 -12.93 -14.54 5.80
CA ASN A 196 -13.45 -15.70 5.06
C ASN A 196 -12.52 -16.92 5.13
N PHE A 197 -11.21 -16.70 5.31
CA PHE A 197 -10.21 -17.74 5.45
C PHE A 197 -10.15 -18.31 6.88
N ASP A 198 -10.67 -17.60 7.87
CA ASP A 198 -10.98 -18.15 9.21
C ASP A 198 -12.27 -18.99 9.15
N LEU A 199 -13.36 -18.40 8.67
CA LEU A 199 -14.69 -19.02 8.67
C LEU A 199 -14.78 -20.30 7.83
N ASN A 200 -14.10 -20.32 6.68
CA ASN A 200 -14.18 -21.39 5.70
C ASN A 200 -12.80 -22.05 5.46
N SER A 201 -11.93 -22.04 6.47
CA SER A 201 -10.57 -22.60 6.42
C SER A 201 -10.52 -24.04 5.88
N GLU A 202 -11.48 -24.89 6.23
CA GLU A 202 -11.58 -26.28 5.74
C GLU A 202 -11.80 -26.36 4.22
N ASN A 203 -12.43 -25.36 3.61
CA ASN A 203 -12.65 -25.31 2.16
C ASN A 203 -11.44 -24.72 1.43
N TYR A 204 -10.86 -23.65 1.97
CA TYR A 204 -9.73 -22.95 1.35
C TYR A 204 -8.40 -23.69 1.54
N CYS A 205 -8.22 -24.30 2.72
CA CYS A 205 -6.96 -24.89 3.18
C CYS A 205 -7.16 -26.27 3.81
N PRO A 206 -7.81 -27.23 3.13
CA PRO A 206 -8.08 -28.55 3.68
C PRO A 206 -6.78 -29.24 4.11
N ASN A 207 -6.80 -29.91 5.26
CA ASN A 207 -5.68 -30.68 5.82
C ASN A 207 -4.38 -29.89 6.01
N SER A 208 -4.47 -28.56 6.17
CA SER A 208 -3.30 -27.70 6.39
C SER A 208 -3.10 -27.43 7.88
N THR A 209 -1.86 -27.37 8.32
CA THR A 209 -1.49 -26.93 9.67
C THR A 209 -0.49 -25.80 9.52
N PHE A 210 -0.90 -24.58 9.90
CA PHE A 210 -0.08 -23.37 9.75
C PHE A 210 0.65 -23.00 11.03
N LEU A 211 0.01 -23.17 12.18
CA LEU A 211 0.62 -23.04 13.50
C LEU A 211 0.63 -24.38 14.23
N CYS A 212 1.62 -24.58 15.10
CA CYS A 212 1.70 -25.72 15.99
C CYS A 212 1.55 -25.23 17.42
N GLY A 213 0.64 -25.80 18.22
CA GLY A 213 0.53 -25.51 19.65
C GLY A 213 -0.89 -25.15 20.09
N ALA A 214 -1.01 -24.36 21.16
CA ALA A 214 -2.30 -23.84 21.61
C ALA A 214 -2.74 -22.67 20.72
N GLU A 215 -3.96 -22.75 20.20
CA GLU A 215 -4.48 -21.86 19.15
C GLU A 215 -5.76 -21.13 19.57
N ASP A 216 -6.07 -21.14 20.86
CA ASP A 216 -7.33 -20.63 21.42
C ASP A 216 -7.35 -19.11 21.66
N ASN A 217 -6.26 -18.40 21.33
CA ASN A 217 -6.16 -16.95 21.49
C ASN A 217 -6.39 -16.18 20.17
N GLN A 218 -6.62 -14.86 20.29
CA GLN A 218 -6.93 -14.00 19.15
C GLN A 218 -5.78 -13.96 18.13
N PHE A 219 -4.53 -13.85 18.61
CA PHE A 219 -3.36 -13.77 17.74
C PHE A 219 -3.22 -15.02 16.88
N SER A 220 -3.32 -16.21 17.47
CA SER A 220 -3.24 -17.48 16.73
C SER A 220 -4.35 -17.64 15.69
N LYS A 221 -5.58 -17.17 15.98
CA LYS A 221 -6.67 -17.19 15.00
C LYS A 221 -6.40 -16.27 13.81
N CYS A 222 -5.96 -15.04 14.07
CA CYS A 222 -5.60 -14.10 13.01
C CYS A 222 -4.48 -14.68 12.12
N MET A 223 -3.44 -15.24 12.73
CA MET A 223 -2.32 -15.86 12.02
C MET A 223 -2.76 -17.03 11.13
N GLN A 224 -3.60 -17.94 11.65
CA GLN A 224 -4.13 -19.05 10.85
C GLN A 224 -4.94 -18.59 9.64
N ALA A 225 -5.75 -17.55 9.79
CA ALA A 225 -6.56 -17.02 8.69
C ALA A 225 -5.70 -16.44 7.57
N ILE A 226 -4.66 -15.67 7.91
CA ILE A 226 -3.78 -15.05 6.92
C ILE A 226 -2.85 -16.08 6.25
N ASP A 227 -2.38 -17.08 7.00
CA ASP A 227 -1.57 -18.16 6.43
C ASP A 227 -2.40 -19.05 5.52
N CYS A 228 -3.68 -19.28 5.86
CA CYS A 228 -4.61 -19.93 4.95
C CYS A 228 -4.84 -19.09 3.68
N LYS A 229 -5.08 -17.77 3.83
CA LYS A 229 -5.19 -16.84 2.70
C LYS A 229 -3.97 -16.92 1.78
N MET A 230 -2.77 -16.80 2.33
CA MET A 230 -1.53 -16.91 1.57
C MET A 230 -1.40 -18.26 0.86
N ASN A 231 -1.61 -19.37 1.58
CA ASN A 231 -1.50 -20.70 1.00
C ASN A 231 -2.52 -20.91 -0.13
N TYR A 232 -3.71 -20.34 -0.02
CA TYR A 232 -4.72 -20.40 -1.07
C TYR A 232 -4.36 -19.49 -2.27
N GLU A 233 -4.01 -18.23 -2.01
CA GLU A 233 -3.79 -17.22 -3.05
C GLU A 233 -2.46 -17.36 -3.78
N MET A 234 -1.43 -17.96 -3.16
CA MET A 234 -0.15 -18.28 -3.83
C MET A 234 -0.22 -19.46 -4.80
N ARG A 235 -1.36 -20.19 -4.84
CA ARG A 235 -1.60 -21.28 -5.80
C ARG A 235 -2.03 -20.67 -7.13
N VAL A 236 -1.04 -20.35 -7.96
CA VAL A 236 -1.25 -19.72 -9.26
C VAL A 236 -0.82 -20.64 -10.40
N THR A 237 -1.38 -20.41 -11.57
CA THR A 237 -1.00 -21.12 -12.79
C THR A 237 0.39 -20.67 -13.25
N ASN A 238 1.30 -21.62 -13.50
CA ASN A 238 2.60 -21.27 -14.05
C ASN A 238 2.48 -20.70 -15.47
N PHE A 239 3.01 -19.52 -15.69
CA PHE A 239 3.10 -18.88 -16.98
C PHE A 239 4.50 -19.09 -17.61
N GLU A 240 4.72 -20.30 -18.16
CA GLU A 240 6.01 -20.73 -18.76
C GLU A 240 6.67 -19.72 -19.71
N PRO A 241 5.95 -19.00 -20.61
CA PRO A 241 6.59 -18.06 -21.52
C PRO A 241 7.30 -16.90 -20.81
N ASN A 242 6.93 -16.59 -19.57
CA ASN A 242 7.53 -15.52 -18.79
C ASN A 242 7.51 -15.83 -17.27
N PRO A 243 8.59 -16.38 -16.70
CA PRO A 243 8.64 -16.72 -15.28
C PRO A 243 8.51 -15.50 -14.35
N ILE A 244 8.72 -14.27 -14.84
CA ILE A 244 8.48 -13.04 -14.07
C ILE A 244 6.99 -12.93 -13.70
N VAL A 245 6.09 -13.35 -14.59
CA VAL A 245 4.64 -13.31 -14.35
C VAL A 245 4.27 -14.25 -13.21
N THR A 246 4.73 -15.50 -13.27
CA THR A 246 4.52 -16.47 -12.18
C THR A 246 5.09 -15.96 -10.87
N PHE A 247 6.31 -15.38 -10.90
CA PHE A 247 6.93 -14.79 -9.71
C PHE A 247 6.03 -13.70 -9.11
N ILE A 248 5.58 -12.73 -9.90
CA ILE A 248 4.73 -11.63 -9.41
C ILE A 248 3.39 -12.16 -8.90
N HIS A 249 2.78 -13.11 -9.62
CA HIS A 249 1.50 -13.71 -9.22
C HIS A 249 1.59 -14.40 -7.84
N GLN A 250 2.72 -15.01 -7.50
CA GLN A 250 2.95 -15.56 -6.16
C GLN A 250 3.44 -14.52 -5.14
N MET A 251 4.24 -13.55 -5.58
CA MET A 251 4.89 -12.62 -4.67
C MET A 251 3.93 -11.57 -4.11
N ILE A 252 2.89 -11.17 -4.87
CA ILE A 252 1.82 -10.30 -4.36
C ILE A 252 1.14 -10.92 -3.11
N PRO A 253 0.51 -12.12 -3.17
CA PRO A 253 -0.12 -12.70 -1.98
C PRO A 253 0.88 -13.06 -0.87
N HIS A 254 2.13 -13.38 -1.21
CA HIS A 254 3.20 -13.55 -0.20
C HIS A 254 3.47 -12.25 0.57
N HIS A 255 3.61 -11.12 -0.13
CA HIS A 255 3.81 -9.81 0.48
C HIS A 255 2.58 -9.37 1.29
N VAL A 256 1.37 -9.61 0.78
CA VAL A 256 0.11 -9.36 1.50
C VAL A 256 0.08 -10.11 2.83
N ASN A 257 0.55 -11.37 2.87
CA ASN A 257 0.63 -12.10 4.13
C ASN A 257 1.63 -11.48 5.10
N ALA A 258 2.83 -11.11 4.62
CA ALA A 258 3.85 -10.46 5.45
C ALA A 258 3.35 -9.14 6.06
N VAL A 259 2.64 -8.32 5.27
CA VAL A 259 1.97 -7.09 5.74
C VAL A 259 0.94 -7.43 6.82
N ASN A 260 0.08 -8.42 6.60
CA ASN A 260 -0.93 -8.82 7.58
C ASN A 260 -0.32 -9.39 8.87
N MET A 261 0.74 -10.20 8.80
CA MET A 261 1.46 -10.68 10.00
C MET A 261 1.99 -9.49 10.83
N ALA A 262 2.60 -8.51 10.15
CA ALA A 262 3.14 -7.35 10.83
C ALA A 262 2.04 -6.50 11.48
N LYS A 263 0.92 -6.28 10.78
CA LYS A 263 -0.24 -5.56 11.32
C LYS A 263 -0.90 -6.30 12.48
N ILE A 264 -1.03 -7.63 12.43
CA ILE A 264 -1.58 -8.42 13.55
C ILE A 264 -0.73 -8.16 14.80
N LEU A 265 0.59 -8.28 14.70
CA LEU A 265 1.45 -8.08 15.87
C LEU A 265 1.35 -6.65 16.41
N LEU A 266 1.32 -5.64 15.52
CA LEU A 266 1.08 -4.24 15.88
C LEU A 266 -0.29 -4.00 16.52
N LYS A 267 -1.30 -4.80 16.18
CA LYS A 267 -2.68 -4.65 16.65
C LYS A 267 -2.95 -5.37 17.97
N THR A 268 -2.38 -6.56 18.14
CA THR A 268 -2.70 -7.45 19.27
C THR A 268 -1.72 -7.37 20.43
N THR A 269 -0.55 -6.75 20.22
CA THR A 269 0.50 -6.65 21.23
C THR A 269 0.79 -5.20 21.53
N ASP A 270 0.66 -4.84 22.81
CA ASP A 270 1.11 -3.54 23.31
C ASP A 270 2.63 -3.60 23.48
N MET A 271 3.35 -3.01 22.53
CA MET A 271 4.83 -2.94 22.55
C MET A 271 5.26 -1.69 23.30
N ASP A 272 6.07 -1.87 24.36
CA ASP A 272 6.62 -0.80 25.18
C ASP A 272 7.71 -0.06 24.41
N GLU A 273 7.41 1.15 23.94
CA GLU A 273 8.37 2.00 23.22
C GLU A 273 9.55 2.48 24.09
N THR A 274 9.51 2.26 25.41
CA THR A 274 10.65 2.54 26.30
C THR A 274 11.63 1.36 26.41
N ASN A 275 11.25 0.19 25.89
CA ASN A 275 12.10 -0.97 25.74
C ASN A 275 12.72 -0.97 24.34
N ASP A 276 14.05 -0.92 24.28
CA ASP A 276 14.79 -0.84 23.01
C ASP A 276 14.48 -2.03 22.08
N ASP A 277 14.36 -3.25 22.60
CA ASP A 277 14.08 -4.46 21.79
C ASP A 277 12.66 -4.42 21.18
N GLU A 278 11.68 -3.95 21.95
CA GLU A 278 10.28 -3.84 21.49
C GLU A 278 10.09 -2.65 20.54
N LEU A 279 10.82 -1.55 20.77
CA LEU A 279 10.86 -0.41 19.85
C LEU A 279 11.48 -0.81 18.51
N GLU A 280 12.63 -1.49 18.50
CA GLU A 280 13.26 -2.01 17.29
C GLU A 280 12.34 -2.96 16.51
N MET A 281 11.65 -3.85 17.23
CA MET A 281 10.62 -4.71 16.65
C MET A 281 9.51 -3.90 15.99
N LYS A 282 8.96 -2.90 16.68
CA LYS A 282 7.90 -2.03 16.15
C LYS A 282 8.36 -1.29 14.89
N GLU A 283 9.56 -0.73 14.88
CA GLU A 283 10.12 -0.03 13.71
C GLU A 283 10.33 -0.97 12.51
N MET A 284 10.77 -2.21 12.75
CA MET A 284 10.86 -3.25 11.72
C MET A 284 9.48 -3.61 11.17
N LEU A 285 8.47 -3.79 12.02
CA LEU A 285 7.10 -4.14 11.60
C LEU A 285 6.49 -3.04 10.72
N LEU A 286 6.66 -1.77 11.10
CA LEU A 286 6.22 -0.63 10.28
C LEU A 286 6.95 -0.60 8.92
N SER A 287 8.25 -0.91 8.90
CA SER A 287 9.04 -1.02 7.67
C SER A 287 8.55 -2.15 6.77
N ILE A 288 8.17 -3.30 7.35
CA ILE A 288 7.57 -4.42 6.61
C ILE A 288 6.25 -3.97 5.99
N VAL A 289 5.35 -3.35 6.76
CA VAL A 289 4.05 -2.90 6.25
C VAL A 289 4.22 -1.94 5.09
N ASN A 290 5.06 -0.91 5.23
CA ASN A 290 5.17 0.14 4.23
C ASN A 290 5.96 -0.33 2.99
N GLY A 291 7.11 -0.97 3.17
CA GLY A 291 7.94 -1.40 2.04
C GLY A 291 7.32 -2.55 1.23
N GLN A 292 6.63 -3.49 1.89
CA GLN A 292 5.97 -4.58 1.16
C GLN A 292 4.72 -4.07 0.41
N ASN A 293 3.99 -3.09 0.95
CA ASN A 293 2.88 -2.45 0.24
C ASN A 293 3.33 -1.64 -0.98
N GLU A 294 4.50 -1.00 -0.93
CA GLU A 294 5.11 -0.34 -2.10
C GLU A 294 5.44 -1.39 -3.17
N GLN A 295 6.05 -2.50 -2.78
CA GLN A 295 6.37 -3.61 -3.70
C GLN A 295 5.11 -4.25 -4.31
N ILE A 296 4.03 -4.40 -3.53
CA ILE A 296 2.71 -4.82 -4.04
C ILE A 296 2.19 -3.83 -5.08
N THR A 297 2.27 -2.52 -4.80
CA THR A 297 1.87 -1.45 -5.73
C THR A 297 2.62 -1.58 -7.05
N TYR A 298 3.96 -1.67 -7.00
CA TYR A 298 4.81 -1.85 -8.17
C TYR A 298 4.44 -3.11 -8.96
N MET A 299 4.30 -4.24 -8.27
CA MET A 299 4.00 -5.53 -8.90
C MET A 299 2.62 -5.53 -9.60
N ARG A 300 1.60 -4.93 -8.99
CA ARG A 300 0.27 -4.78 -9.59
C ARG A 300 0.31 -3.89 -10.83
N LYS A 301 1.01 -2.74 -10.77
CA LYS A 301 1.22 -1.87 -11.93
C LYS A 301 1.96 -2.59 -13.04
N TRP A 302 3.03 -3.32 -12.72
CA TRP A 302 3.80 -4.08 -13.71
C TRP A 302 2.95 -5.08 -14.47
N LEU A 303 2.07 -5.83 -13.79
CA LEU A 303 1.13 -6.75 -14.47
C LEU A 303 0.21 -6.00 -15.43
N ASN A 304 -0.37 -4.87 -14.98
CA ASN A 304 -1.27 -4.06 -15.77
C ASN A 304 -0.59 -3.49 -17.03
N ASP A 305 0.56 -2.85 -16.87
CA ASP A 305 1.33 -2.23 -17.96
C ASP A 305 1.75 -3.25 -19.04
N HIS A 306 1.92 -4.52 -18.65
CA HIS A 306 2.27 -5.63 -19.55
C HIS A 306 1.06 -6.46 -20.01
N ASN A 307 -0.16 -6.02 -19.72
CA ASN A 307 -1.43 -6.68 -20.08
C ASN A 307 -1.56 -8.13 -19.55
N TYR A 308 -1.01 -8.40 -18.38
CA TYR A 308 -1.24 -9.65 -17.67
C TYR A 308 -2.46 -9.52 -16.74
N THR A 309 -3.11 -10.64 -16.46
CA THR A 309 -4.20 -10.69 -15.48
C THR A 309 -3.67 -10.45 -14.07
N THR A 310 -4.56 -10.10 -13.14
CA THR A 310 -4.22 -10.00 -11.72
C THR A 310 -3.88 -11.37 -11.12
N SER A 311 -3.25 -11.38 -9.93
CA SER A 311 -2.94 -12.61 -9.19
C SER A 311 -4.20 -13.40 -8.84
N GLU A 312 -5.30 -12.71 -8.52
CA GLU A 312 -6.57 -13.35 -8.19
C GLU A 312 -7.15 -14.13 -9.39
N ALA A 313 -6.97 -13.58 -10.59
CA ALA A 313 -7.42 -14.20 -11.83
C ALA A 313 -6.47 -15.31 -12.33
N SER A 314 -5.23 -15.38 -11.83
CA SER A 314 -4.28 -16.43 -12.18
C SER A 314 -4.27 -17.63 -11.22
N ARG A 315 -5.05 -17.57 -10.14
CA ARG A 315 -5.22 -18.69 -9.20
C ARG A 315 -5.67 -19.96 -9.90
N CYS A 316 -5.16 -21.10 -9.46
CA CYS A 316 -5.59 -22.40 -9.94
C CYS A 316 -6.60 -23.02 -8.97
N ASP A 317 -7.85 -23.19 -9.43
CA ASP A 317 -8.99 -23.53 -8.56
C ASP A 317 -9.00 -24.97 -8.04
N GLU A 318 -8.21 -25.89 -8.59
CA GLU A 318 -7.89 -27.17 -7.93
C GLU A 318 -6.79 -27.95 -8.67
N VAL A 319 -6.23 -28.92 -7.95
CA VAL A 319 -4.96 -29.62 -8.17
C VAL A 319 -4.86 -30.23 -9.59
N HIS A 320 -4.16 -29.55 -10.49
CA HIS A 320 -3.47 -30.25 -11.57
C HIS A 320 -2.26 -30.99 -10.99
N VAL A 321 -2.50 -32.16 -10.39
CA VAL A 321 -1.48 -33.21 -10.43
C VAL A 321 -1.42 -33.58 -11.90
N SER A 322 -0.51 -32.94 -12.64
CA SER A 322 0.00 -33.61 -13.83
C SER A 322 0.65 -34.89 -13.29
N SER A 323 -0.05 -36.01 -13.44
CA SER A 323 0.53 -37.32 -13.22
C SER A 323 1.62 -37.50 -14.26
N SER A 324 2.83 -37.04 -13.97
CA SER A 324 4.01 -37.54 -14.65
C SER A 324 4.15 -39.02 -14.24
N PRO A 325 4.17 -39.96 -15.19
CA PRO A 325 4.37 -41.36 -14.84
C PRO A 325 5.76 -41.48 -14.21
N SER A 326 5.81 -42.02 -12.99
CA SER A 326 7.05 -42.38 -12.32
C SER A 326 7.92 -43.22 -13.28
N PRO A 327 9.23 -42.96 -13.40
CA PRO A 327 10.10 -43.85 -14.15
C PRO A 327 10.08 -45.23 -13.47
N PRO A 328 10.08 -46.34 -14.23
CA PRO A 328 10.03 -47.66 -13.64
C PRO A 328 11.29 -47.90 -12.81
N ASP A 329 11.09 -48.30 -11.56
CA ASP A 329 12.14 -48.83 -10.69
C ASP A 329 12.89 -49.95 -11.40
N SER A 330 14.21 -49.81 -11.50
CA SER A 330 15.08 -50.95 -11.77
C SER A 330 16.23 -50.97 -10.78
N GLU A 331 15.99 -51.68 -9.68
CA GLU A 331 17.06 -52.34 -8.95
C GLU A 331 17.69 -53.39 -9.87
N ASN A 332 18.97 -53.24 -10.22
CA ASN A 332 19.87 -54.38 -10.17
C ASN A 332 21.35 -53.97 -10.10
N SER A 333 22.03 -54.63 -9.18
CA SER A 333 23.41 -54.43 -8.75
C SER A 333 24.46 -55.17 -9.61
N ALA A 334 25.46 -54.40 -10.09
CA ALA A 334 26.90 -54.74 -10.32
C ALA A 334 27.30 -55.86 -11.34
N PRO A 335 28.58 -55.96 -11.82
CA PRO A 335 29.81 -55.22 -11.47
C PRO A 335 30.69 -54.69 -12.65
N MET A 336 31.80 -54.04 -12.25
CA MET A 336 32.93 -53.44 -12.99
C MET A 336 33.45 -54.17 -14.26
N LEU A 337 33.85 -53.37 -15.26
CA LEU A 337 34.99 -53.65 -16.15
C LEU A 337 35.78 -52.36 -16.45
N ALA A 338 37.10 -52.48 -16.46
CA ALA A 338 38.08 -51.40 -16.48
C ALA A 338 38.66 -51.10 -17.88
N ALA A 339 39.47 -50.02 -17.94
CA ALA A 339 40.41 -49.56 -18.98
C ALA A 339 39.81 -48.64 -20.08
N SER A 340 40.46 -47.58 -20.57
CA SER A 340 41.70 -46.83 -20.28
C SER A 340 41.79 -45.63 -21.26
N LEU A 341 42.63 -44.62 -20.94
CA LEU A 341 43.25 -43.59 -21.85
C LEU A 341 42.33 -42.50 -22.44
N SER A 342 42.64 -41.19 -22.54
CA SER A 342 43.86 -40.38 -22.35
C SER A 342 43.49 -38.89 -22.21
N PHE A 343 44.36 -38.13 -21.52
CA PHE A 343 44.41 -36.67 -21.44
C PHE A 343 44.64 -36.00 -22.80
N ILE A 344 43.97 -34.86 -23.05
CA ILE A 344 44.49 -33.77 -23.89
C ILE A 344 44.29 -32.45 -23.14
N LEU A 345 45.43 -31.83 -22.78
CA LEU A 345 45.57 -30.44 -22.39
C LEU A 345 45.57 -29.58 -23.67
N VAL A 346 44.80 -28.49 -23.72
CA VAL A 346 45.14 -27.33 -24.56
C VAL A 346 44.95 -26.06 -23.73
N VAL A 347 46.09 -25.37 -23.57
CA VAL A 347 46.26 -24.07 -22.93
C VAL A 347 46.08 -22.98 -23.98
N TYR A 348 45.33 -21.93 -23.66
CA TYR A 348 45.49 -20.59 -24.24
C TYR A 348 45.35 -19.61 -23.05
N GLY A 349 46.29 -18.75 -22.70
CA GLY A 349 47.36 -18.13 -23.50
C GLY A 349 47.09 -16.63 -23.53
N CYS A 350 47.36 -15.93 -22.42
CA CYS A 350 47.29 -14.48 -22.30
C CYS A 350 48.68 -13.90 -22.62
N ALA A 351 48.82 -13.10 -23.68
CA ALA A 351 49.92 -12.15 -23.85
C ALA A 351 49.62 -11.10 -24.92
N VAL A 352 49.75 -9.85 -24.47
CA VAL A 352 49.75 -8.58 -25.19
C VAL A 352 51.00 -8.44 -26.07
N LEU A 353 50.89 -7.75 -27.23
CA LEU A 353 51.88 -6.80 -27.76
C LEU A 353 51.47 -6.29 -29.17
N LEU A 354 51.03 -5.04 -29.27
CA LEU A 354 51.78 -3.90 -29.83
C LEU A 354 50.95 -2.61 -29.74
#